data_AF-Q6VAQ3-F1
#
_entry.id   AF-Q6VAQ3-F1
#
_cell.length_a   1.000
_cell.length_b   1.000
_cell.length_c   1.000
_cell.angle_alpha   90.00
_cell.angle_beta   90.00
_cell.angle_gamma   90.00
#
_symmetry.space_group_name_H-M   'P 1'
#
loop_
_entity.id
_entity.type
_entity.pdbx_description
1 polymer ?
#
loop_
_entity_poly.entity_id
_entity_poly.type
_entity_poly.pdbx_seq_one_letter_code
_entity_poly.pdbx_strand_id
1 'polypeptide(L)'
;MFLLMVVCSFLLLTFPMYKNPASQGGVLVVISFYLVALMSLTSSVWFSYVLFLVYIGGLLVMFIYVCLVSSNYPFKLSSVQVISGLSMSLIVAEWMPEVAPSYFLGSSTWVSGAGLIQEVNVGLFLSLVVLLLFMLLVVVRSTGVGAVVVGT
;
A
#
# COMPACT_ATOMS: atom_id res chain seq x y z
N MET A 1 6.53 13.28 -8.88
CA MET A 1 5.71 13.00 -7.68
C MET A 1 4.24 12.88 -8.01
N PHE A 2 3.65 13.85 -8.72
CA PHE A 2 2.23 13.83 -9.08
C PHE A 2 1.74 12.49 -9.67
N LEU A 3 2.39 11.99 -10.73
CA LEU A 3 2.01 10.69 -11.32
C LEU A 3 2.07 9.53 -10.32
N LEU A 4 3.07 9.52 -9.45
CA LEU A 4 3.23 8.47 -8.45
C LEU A 4 2.16 8.56 -7.35
N MET A 5 1.74 9.77 -6.98
CA MET A 5 0.60 10.00 -6.10
C MET A 5 -0.72 9.56 -6.74
N VAL A 6 -0.96 9.87 -8.01
CA VAL A 6 -2.16 9.43 -8.75
C VAL A 6 -2.27 7.91 -8.77
N VAL A 7 -1.15 7.21 -8.98
CA VAL A 7 -1.13 5.74 -8.97
C VAL A 7 -1.39 5.20 -7.56
N CYS A 8 -0.79 5.80 -6.53
CA CYS A 8 -1.00 5.37 -5.14
C CYS A 8 -2.46 5.56 -4.69
N SER A 9 -3.04 6.73 -4.96
CA SER A 9 -4.43 7.02 -4.61
C SER A 9 -5.42 6.14 -5.38
N PHE A 10 -5.13 5.85 -6.66
CA PHE A 10 -5.92 4.91 -7.45
C PHE A 10 -5.90 3.49 -6.86
N LEU A 11 -4.74 2.98 -6.47
CA LEU A 11 -4.62 1.64 -5.87
C LEU A 11 -5.34 1.55 -4.52
N LEU A 12 -5.24 2.59 -3.68
CA LEU A 12 -5.95 2.68 -2.41
C LEU A 12 -7.47 2.70 -2.59
N LEU A 13 -7.99 3.49 -3.54
CA LEU A 13 -9.43 3.59 -3.83
C LEU A 13 -10.00 2.31 -4.42
N THR A 14 -9.22 1.60 -5.24
CA THR A 14 -9.65 0.35 -5.86
C THR A 14 -9.48 -0.86 -4.95
N PHE A 15 -8.71 -0.78 -3.86
CA PHE A 15 -8.47 -1.90 -2.94
C PHE A 15 -9.75 -2.62 -2.47
N PRO A 16 -10.83 -1.95 -2.04
CA PRO A 16 -12.04 -2.61 -1.56
C PRO A 16 -12.82 -3.33 -2.67
N MET A 17 -12.53 -3.06 -3.95
CA MET A 17 -13.22 -3.64 -5.10
C MET A 17 -12.72 -5.06 -5.42
N TYR A 18 -11.52 -5.42 -4.96
CA TYR A 18 -10.95 -6.75 -5.13
C TYR A 18 -11.64 -7.72 -4.16
N LYS A 19 -12.31 -8.77 -4.68
CA LYS A 19 -13.03 -9.76 -3.85
C LYS A 19 -12.23 -11.03 -3.56
N ASN A 20 -11.35 -11.41 -4.48
CA ASN A 20 -10.57 -12.64 -4.33
C ASN A 20 -9.40 -12.40 -3.36
N PRO A 21 -9.17 -13.27 -2.37
CA PRO A 21 -8.15 -13.06 -1.35
C PRO A 21 -6.74 -13.04 -1.95
N ALA A 22 -6.48 -13.86 -2.98
CA ALA A 22 -5.21 -13.82 -3.73
C ALA A 22 -5.01 -12.47 -4.45
N SER A 23 -6.07 -11.92 -5.03
CA SER A 23 -6.00 -10.64 -5.73
C SER A 23 -5.88 -9.46 -4.76
N GLN A 24 -6.54 -9.51 -3.61
CA GLN A 24 -6.38 -8.52 -2.53
C GLN A 24 -4.93 -8.51 -2.02
N GLY A 25 -4.33 -9.68 -1.79
CA GLY A 25 -2.93 -9.80 -1.38
C GLY A 25 -1.95 -9.23 -2.41
N GLY A 26 -2.14 -9.56 -3.69
CA GLY A 26 -1.32 -9.02 -4.78
C GLY A 26 -1.39 -7.49 -4.87
N VAL A 27 -2.59 -6.92 -4.76
CA VAL A 27 -2.77 -5.46 -4.79
C VAL A 27 -2.11 -4.79 -3.60
N LEU A 28 -2.12 -5.39 -2.41
CA LEU A 28 -1.44 -4.85 -1.24
C LEU A 28 0.08 -4.80 -1.41
N VAL A 29 0.68 -5.82 -2.05
CA VAL A 29 2.11 -5.78 -2.38
C VAL A 29 2.41 -4.60 -3.29
N VAL A 30 1.58 -4.37 -4.32
CA VAL A 30 1.75 -3.23 -5.24
C VAL A 30 1.57 -1.89 -4.50
N ILE A 31 0.54 -1.76 -3.64
CA ILE A 31 0.34 -0.56 -2.81
C ILE A 31 1.57 -0.28 -1.93
N SER A 32 2.10 -1.32 -1.26
CA SER A 32 3.26 -1.17 -0.38
C SER A 32 4.51 -0.70 -1.15
N PHE A 33 4.72 -1.18 -2.38
CA PHE A 33 5.81 -0.73 -3.23
C PHE A 33 5.71 0.76 -3.58
N TYR A 34 4.54 1.22 -4.02
CA TYR A 34 4.34 2.63 -4.37
C TYR A 34 4.42 3.56 -3.15
N LEU A 35 3.96 3.12 -1.98
CA LEU A 35 4.10 3.89 -0.75
C LEU A 35 5.56 4.03 -0.31
N VAL A 36 6.34 2.95 -0.36
CA VAL A 36 7.78 3.00 -0.12
C VAL A 36 8.47 3.95 -1.11
N ALA A 37 8.07 3.93 -2.39
CA ALA A 37 8.62 4.84 -3.39
C ALA A 37 8.29 6.32 -3.08
N LEU A 38 7.09 6.63 -2.57
CA LEU A 38 6.75 7.98 -2.09
C LEU A 38 7.56 8.38 -0.86
N MET A 39 7.75 7.46 0.09
CA MET A 39 8.55 7.71 1.30
C MET A 39 10.01 8.01 0.97
N SER A 40 10.56 7.31 -0.03
CA SER A 40 11.94 7.50 -0.49
C SER A 40 12.17 8.91 -1.03
N LEU A 41 11.17 9.47 -1.71
CA LEU A 41 11.22 10.80 -2.31
C LEU A 41 10.97 11.95 -1.30
N THR A 42 10.23 11.69 -0.22
CA THR A 42 9.83 12.72 0.76
C THR A 42 10.75 12.81 1.97
N SER A 43 11.31 11.68 2.40
CA SER A 43 11.99 11.56 3.69
C SER A 43 13.44 11.12 3.53
N SER A 44 13.74 9.85 3.81
CA SER A 44 15.06 9.27 3.65
C SER A 44 15.01 7.91 2.95
N VAL A 45 16.00 7.68 2.09
CA VAL A 45 16.15 6.43 1.34
C VAL A 45 16.41 5.25 2.27
N TRP A 46 17.19 5.45 3.35
CA TRP A 46 17.52 4.40 4.32
C TRP A 46 16.27 3.87 5.05
N PHE A 47 15.38 4.78 5.49
CA PHE A 47 14.14 4.37 6.16
C PHE A 47 13.18 3.66 5.20
N SER A 48 13.06 4.17 3.98
CA SER A 48 12.23 3.57 2.94
C SER A 48 12.69 2.15 2.60
N TYR A 49 14.01 1.92 2.60
CA TYR A 49 14.58 0.58 2.42
C TYR A 49 14.21 -0.39 3.55
N VAL A 50 14.24 0.04 4.82
CA VAL A 50 13.82 -0.81 5.95
C VAL A 50 12.33 -1.14 5.86
N LEU A 51 11.49 -0.15 5.53
CA LEU A 51 10.05 -0.38 5.32
C LEU A 51 9.78 -1.37 4.19
N PHE A 52 10.50 -1.26 3.08
CA PHE A 52 10.39 -2.19 1.96
C PHE A 52 10.59 -3.65 2.39
N LEU A 53 11.64 -3.92 3.16
CA LEU A 53 11.96 -5.27 3.62
C LEU A 53 10.91 -5.83 4.58
N VAL A 54 10.36 -5.01 5.47
CA VAL A 54 9.31 -5.43 6.40
C VAL A 54 8.00 -5.70 5.67
N TYR A 55 7.61 -4.84 4.72
CA TYR A 55 6.37 -5.00 3.96
C TYR A 55 6.42 -6.22 3.05
N ILE A 56 7.48 -6.37 2.24
CA ILE A 56 7.61 -7.54 1.36
C ILE A 56 7.82 -8.81 2.17
N GLY A 57 8.64 -8.79 3.22
CA GLY A 57 8.91 -9.97 4.05
C GLY A 57 7.65 -10.53 4.72
N GLY A 58 6.84 -9.67 5.34
CA GLY A 58 5.59 -10.10 5.98
C GLY A 58 4.50 -10.52 4.99
N LEU A 59 4.41 -9.83 3.85
CA LEU A 59 3.37 -10.12 2.85
C LEU A 59 3.64 -11.37 2.02
N LEU A 60 4.89 -11.68 1.72
CA LEU A 60 5.23 -12.78 0.83
C LEU A 60 4.89 -14.14 1.45
N VAL A 61 5.13 -14.32 2.75
CA VAL A 61 4.76 -15.54 3.48
C VAL A 61 3.24 -15.75 3.50
N MET A 62 2.48 -14.69 3.74
CA MET A 62 1.01 -14.74 3.72
C MET A 62 0.44 -14.92 2.31
N PHE A 63 1.09 -14.35 1.29
CA PHE A 63 0.68 -14.49 -0.11
C PHE A 63 0.78 -15.95 -0.60
N ILE A 64 1.88 -16.63 -0.29
CA ILE A 64 2.04 -18.05 -0.61
C ILE A 64 0.94 -18.89 0.07
N TYR A 65 0.63 -18.59 1.33
CA TYR A 65 -0.43 -19.28 2.06
C TYR A 65 -1.80 -19.15 1.39
N VAL A 66 -2.20 -17.93 1.00
CA VAL A 66 -3.52 -17.68 0.39
C VAL A 66 -3.61 -18.23 -1.04
N CYS A 67 -2.54 -18.14 -1.85
CA CYS A 67 -2.51 -18.70 -3.19
C CYS A 67 -2.59 -20.24 -3.21
N LEU A 68 -2.13 -20.92 -2.16
CA LEU A 68 -2.26 -22.37 -2.02
C LEU A 68 -3.67 -22.82 -1.62
N VAL A 69 -4.45 -21.95 -0.96
CA VAL A 69 -5.79 -22.28 -0.45
C VAL A 69 -6.91 -21.86 -1.41
N SER A 70 -6.76 -20.78 -2.18
CA SER A 70 -7.84 -20.28 -3.03
C SER A 70 -7.80 -20.83 -4.46
N SER A 71 -8.94 -21.37 -4.92
CA SER A 71 -9.17 -21.66 -6.34
C SER A 71 -9.12 -20.36 -7.15
N ASN A 72 -8.24 -20.27 -8.16
CA ASN A 72 -8.10 -19.14 -9.08
C ASN A 72 -9.41 -18.77 -9.79
N TYR A 73 -10.27 -17.94 -9.17
CA TYR A 73 -11.43 -17.38 -9.84
C TYR A 73 -11.01 -16.20 -10.73
N PRO A 74 -11.53 -16.09 -11.96
CA PRO A 74 -11.19 -15.03 -12.87
C PRO A 74 -11.56 -13.67 -12.27
N PHE A 75 -10.62 -12.75 -12.40
CA PHE A 75 -10.75 -11.41 -11.86
C PHE A 75 -11.77 -10.60 -12.67
N LYS A 76 -12.91 -10.27 -12.06
CA LYS A 76 -13.97 -9.45 -12.69
C LYS A 76 -14.02 -8.07 -12.04
N LEU A 77 -13.29 -7.11 -12.61
CA LEU A 77 -13.57 -5.69 -12.40
C LEU A 77 -14.56 -5.21 -13.44
N SER A 78 -15.54 -4.41 -13.01
CA SER A 78 -16.36 -3.69 -13.98
C SER A 78 -15.58 -2.48 -14.52
N SER A 79 -15.74 -2.18 -15.81
CA SER A 79 -15.17 -0.97 -16.42
C SER A 79 -15.60 0.30 -15.68
N VAL A 80 -16.83 0.32 -15.15
CA VAL A 80 -17.38 1.41 -14.33
C VAL A 80 -16.60 1.61 -13.03
N GLN A 81 -16.19 0.53 -12.35
CA GLN A 81 -15.37 0.61 -11.13
C GLN A 81 -13.98 1.17 -11.41
N VAL A 82 -13.37 0.78 -12.54
CA VAL A 82 -12.05 1.28 -12.93
C VAL A 82 -12.11 2.77 -13.28
N ILE A 83 -13.10 3.18 -14.06
CA ILE A 83 -13.28 4.58 -14.47
C ILE A 83 -13.58 5.48 -13.27
N SER A 84 -14.46 5.04 -12.36
CA SER A 84 -14.76 5.80 -11.13
C SER A 84 -13.55 5.87 -10.19
N GLY A 85 -12.73 4.82 -10.11
CA GLY A 85 -11.47 4.87 -9.36
C GLY A 85 -10.49 5.89 -9.95
N LEU A 86 -10.36 5.94 -11.28
CA LEU A 86 -9.47 6.89 -11.97
C LEU A 86 -9.95 8.34 -11.84
N SER A 87 -11.25 8.61 -11.95
CA SER A 87 -11.76 9.97 -11.81
C SER A 87 -11.54 10.51 -10.39
N MET A 88 -11.75 9.66 -9.38
CA MET A 88 -11.52 10.03 -7.99
C MET A 88 -10.04 10.20 -7.64
N SER A 89 -9.15 9.40 -8.22
CA SER A 89 -7.70 9.51 -7.96
C SER A 89 -7.11 10.81 -8.52
N LEU A 90 -7.59 11.26 -9.69
CA LEU A 90 -7.21 12.54 -10.27
C LEU A 90 -7.67 13.71 -9.41
N ILE A 91 -8.92 13.69 -8.95
CA ILE A 91 -9.43 14.74 -8.05
C ILE A 91 -8.53 14.84 -6.81
N VAL A 92 -8.27 13.72 -6.13
CA VAL A 92 -7.45 13.68 -4.90
C VAL A 92 -6.04 14.24 -5.13
N ALA A 93 -5.43 13.95 -6.28
CA ALA A 93 -4.07 14.40 -6.57
C ALA A 93 -3.95 15.93 -6.70
N GLU A 94 -4.99 16.61 -7.17
CA GLU A 94 -5.01 18.08 -7.29
C GLU A 94 -5.12 18.79 -5.92
N TRP A 95 -5.66 18.13 -4.88
CA TRP A 95 -5.78 18.73 -3.55
C TRP A 95 -4.47 18.72 -2.75
N MET A 96 -3.45 18.01 -3.22
CA MET A 96 -2.20 17.87 -2.47
C MET A 96 -1.22 18.98 -2.85
N PRO A 97 -0.62 19.66 -1.86
CA PRO A 97 0.41 20.66 -2.14
C PRO A 97 1.65 19.99 -2.74
N GLU A 98 2.22 20.61 -3.77
CA GLU A 98 3.48 20.17 -4.36
C GLU A 98 4.62 20.29 -3.34
N VAL A 99 5.03 19.16 -2.76
CA VAL A 99 6.24 19.10 -1.96
C VAL A 99 7.42 18.92 -2.92
N ALA A 100 8.21 19.98 -3.13
CA ALA A 100 9.45 19.89 -3.88
C ALA A 100 10.39 18.88 -3.18
N PRO A 101 11.03 17.95 -3.92
CA PRO A 101 12.00 17.04 -3.32
C PRO A 101 13.18 17.88 -2.83
N SER A 102 13.40 17.90 -1.51
CA SER A 102 14.40 18.78 -0.92
C SER A 102 15.81 18.40 -1.37
N TYR A 103 16.15 17.11 -1.56
CA TYR A 103 17.45 16.68 -2.09
C TYR A 103 17.38 15.29 -2.75
N PHE A 104 17.63 15.19 -4.06
CA PHE A 104 17.63 13.91 -4.81
C PHE A 104 18.76 12.95 -4.39
N LEU A 105 19.89 13.48 -3.92
CA LEU A 105 21.06 12.72 -3.45
C LEU A 105 21.11 12.55 -1.92
N GLY A 106 20.05 12.96 -1.22
CA GLY A 106 19.93 12.86 0.23
C GLY A 106 20.80 13.88 0.98
N SER A 107 20.31 14.29 2.15
CA SER A 107 21.17 14.88 3.18
C SER A 107 21.98 13.77 3.86
N SER A 108 23.01 14.13 4.65
CA SER A 108 23.75 13.16 5.44
C SER A 108 22.81 12.28 6.28
N THR A 109 23.18 11.02 6.52
CA THR A 109 22.36 10.03 7.24
C THR A 109 21.90 10.52 8.62
N TRP A 110 22.66 11.40 9.25
CA TRP A 110 22.30 12.07 10.51
C TRP A 110 21.24 13.15 10.34
N VAL A 111 21.35 14.00 9.31
CA VAL A 111 20.37 15.07 9.04
C VAL A 111 19.04 14.49 8.54
N SER A 112 19.10 13.39 7.78
CA SER A 112 17.90 12.67 7.32
C SER A 112 17.18 11.93 8.44
N GLY A 113 17.89 11.41 9.45
CA GLY A 113 17.29 10.84 10.66
C GLY A 113 16.56 11.87 11.52
N ALA A 114 17.14 13.06 11.70
CA ALA A 114 16.49 14.17 12.41
C ALA A 114 15.23 14.70 11.68
N GLY A 115 15.24 14.68 10.34
CA GLY A 115 14.09 15.04 9.52
C GLY A 115 12.88 14.12 9.67
N LEU A 116 13.07 12.87 10.09
CA LEU A 116 11.95 11.92 10.31
C LEU A 116 11.11 12.29 11.54
N ILE A 117 11.71 12.86 12.58
CA ILE A 117 11.01 13.17 13.85
C ILE A 117 10.34 14.56 13.79
N GLN A 118 10.46 15.28 12.68
CA GLN A 118 9.75 16.55 12.51
C GLN A 118 8.23 16.36 12.49
N GLU A 119 7.50 17.36 13.00
CA GLU A 119 6.04 17.33 13.15
C GLU A 119 5.30 17.03 11.84
N VAL A 120 5.89 17.39 10.70
CA VAL A 120 5.37 17.12 9.35
C VAL A 120 5.35 15.63 9.02
N ASN A 121 6.31 14.85 9.52
CA ASN A 121 6.46 13.43 9.21
C ASN A 121 5.77 12.51 10.23
N VAL A 122 5.27 13.02 11.35
CA VAL A 122 4.48 12.24 12.33
C VAL A 122 3.23 11.64 11.67
N GLY A 123 2.59 12.36 10.75
CA GLY A 123 1.46 11.85 9.97
C GLY A 123 1.82 10.67 9.06
N LEU A 124 3.05 10.65 8.54
CA LEU A 124 3.55 9.53 7.73
C LEU A 124 3.72 8.26 8.58
N PHE A 125 4.26 8.37 9.79
CA PHE A 125 4.35 7.23 10.72
C PHE A 125 2.98 6.71 11.12
N LEU A 126 2.04 7.61 11.43
CA LEU A 126 0.69 7.24 11.81
C LEU A 126 -0.03 6.51 10.66
N SER A 127 0.14 6.98 9.42
CA SER A 127 -0.39 6.31 8.22
C SER A 127 0.19 4.89 8.02
N LEU A 128 1.49 4.71 8.24
CA LEU A 128 2.13 3.39 8.14
C LEU A 128 1.61 2.39 9.18
N VAL A 129 1.40 2.86 10.42
CA VAL A 129 0.82 2.02 11.49
C VAL A 129 -0.61 1.62 11.15
N VAL A 130 -1.43 2.55 10.66
CA VAL A 130 -2.79 2.26 10.21
C VAL A 130 -2.77 1.25 9.05
N LEU A 131 -1.84 1.39 8.10
CA LEU A 131 -1.69 0.44 7.01
C LEU A 131 -1.34 -0.95 7.54
N LEU A 132 -0.34 -1.08 8.43
CA LEU A 132 0.03 -2.38 9.02
C LEU A 132 -1.14 -3.04 9.76
N LEU A 133 -1.95 -2.26 10.49
CA LEU A 133 -3.14 -2.78 11.15
C LEU A 133 -4.16 -3.28 10.11
N PHE A 134 -4.35 -2.54 9.02
CA PHE A 134 -5.22 -2.95 7.93
C PHE A 134 -4.74 -4.24 7.26
N MET A 135 -3.43 -4.40 7.03
CA MET A 135 -2.83 -5.65 6.54
C MET A 135 -3.22 -6.84 7.42
N LEU A 136 -3.09 -6.68 8.74
CA LEU A 136 -3.45 -7.72 9.70
C LEU A 136 -4.94 -8.05 9.63
N LEU A 137 -5.82 -7.04 9.56
CA LEU A 137 -7.25 -7.27 9.46
C LEU A 137 -7.67 -8.00 8.18
N VAL A 138 -7.06 -7.66 7.04
CA VAL A 138 -7.32 -8.35 5.77
C VAL A 138 -6.89 -9.82 5.86
N VAL A 139 -5.75 -10.09 6.50
CA VAL A 139 -5.24 -11.46 6.71
C VAL A 139 -6.13 -12.26 7.65
N VAL A 140 -6.58 -11.68 8.76
CA VAL A 140 -7.49 -12.36 9.71
C VAL A 140 -8.84 -12.65 9.04
N ARG A 141 -9.34 -11.73 8.20
CA ARG A 141 -10.59 -11.93 7.45
C ARG A 141 -10.45 -12.96 6.33
N SER A 142 -9.32 -13.03 5.64
CA SER A 142 -9.09 -14.00 4.58
C SER A 142 -8.89 -15.42 5.11
N THR A 143 -8.47 -15.58 6.37
CA THR A 143 -8.39 -16.86 7.07
C THR A 143 -9.69 -17.26 7.78
N GLY A 144 -10.48 -16.29 8.27
CA GLY A 144 -11.59 -16.53 9.19
C GLY A 144 -12.97 -16.91 8.61
N VAL A 145 -13.16 -17.02 7.30
CA VAL A 145 -14.51 -17.25 6.72
C VAL A 145 -14.58 -18.47 5.78
N GLY A 146 -13.45 -19.09 5.43
CA GLY A 146 -13.40 -20.21 4.48
C GLY A 146 -13.07 -21.59 5.07
N ALA A 147 -12.72 -21.67 6.37
CA ALA A 147 -12.43 -22.95 7.00
C ALA A 147 -13.71 -23.53 7.61
N VAL A 148 -14.25 -24.56 6.94
CA VAL A 148 -15.28 -25.49 7.43
C VAL A 148 -16.72 -25.00 7.28
N VAL A 149 -17.23 -25.07 6.05
CA VAL A 149 -18.53 -25.71 5.84
C VAL A 149 -18.25 -26.99 5.06
N VAL A 150 -17.91 -28.04 5.80
CA VAL A 150 -18.03 -29.40 5.27
C VAL A 150 -19.52 -29.64 5.11
N GLY A 151 -19.95 -29.81 3.86
CA GLY A 151 -21.33 -30.05 3.52
C GLY A 151 -21.91 -31.23 4.29
N THR A 152 -23.12 -31.03 4.78
CA THR A 152 -24.13 -32.09 4.93
C THR A 152 -25.29 -31.72 4.03
#